data_AF-M1ELE3-F1
#
_entry.id   AF-M1ELE3-F1
#
_cell.length_a   1.000
_cell.length_b   1.000
_cell.length_c   1.000
_cell.angle_alpha   90.00
_cell.angle_beta   90.00
_cell.angle_gamma   90.00
#
_symmetry.space_group_name_H-M   'P 1'
#
loop_
_entity.id
_entity.type
_entity.pdbx_description
1 polymer ?
#
loop_
_entity_poly.entity_id
_entity_poly.type
_entity_poly.pdbx_seq_one_letter_code
_entity_poly.pdbx_strand_id
1 'polypeptide(L)'
;MMALVAELSMKQALAIELQKEVREKEDFIFSCNSRIEKGLPLNKDIEREWLKVLRDEEMYALAIAEKSREFLVTDNRQLPNGVYTTAEPRPNAYIPEAEATLPLPKPYGALAPFKPSEPGANMRHIRKPVTKPIE
;
A
#
# COMPACT_ATOMS: atom_id res chain seq x y z
N MET A 1 -19.08 -23.80 -52.67
CA MET A 1 -19.04 -25.04 -51.85
C MET A 1 -17.74 -25.15 -51.05
N MET A 2 -16.56 -24.97 -51.66
CA MET A 2 -15.26 -25.17 -50.97
C MET A 2 -14.99 -24.24 -49.77
N ALA A 3 -15.40 -22.97 -49.83
CA ALA A 3 -15.15 -22.01 -48.74
C ALA A 3 -15.84 -22.39 -47.43
N LEU A 4 -17.09 -22.84 -47.49
CA LEU A 4 -17.85 -23.27 -46.31
C LEU A 4 -17.28 -24.55 -45.68
N VAL A 5 -16.75 -25.46 -46.51
CA VAL A 5 -16.10 -26.69 -46.03
C VAL A 5 -14.78 -26.34 -45.33
N ALA A 6 -14.02 -25.38 -45.86
CA ALA A 6 -12.79 -24.91 -45.22
C ALA A 6 -13.07 -24.23 -43.87
N GLU A 7 -14.08 -23.36 -43.78
CA GLU A 7 -14.49 -22.73 -42.52
C GLU A 7 -14.93 -23.76 -41.47
N LEU A 8 -15.73 -24.76 -41.89
CA LEU A 8 -16.16 -25.85 -41.01
C LEU A 8 -14.95 -26.64 -40.51
N SER A 9 -14.01 -26.99 -41.40
CA SER A 9 -12.79 -27.72 -41.04
C SER A 9 -11.93 -26.96 -40.04
N MET A 10 -11.79 -25.63 -40.19
CA MET A 10 -11.05 -24.81 -39.23
C MET A 10 -11.74 -24.81 -37.86
N LYS A 11 -13.07 -24.67 -37.83
CA LYS A 11 -13.83 -24.72 -36.56
C LYS A 11 -13.76 -26.09 -35.88
N GLN A 12 -13.78 -27.17 -36.67
CA GLN A 12 -13.60 -28.52 -36.14
C GLN A 12 -12.19 -28.72 -35.56
N ALA A 13 -11.15 -28.24 -36.25
CA ALA A 13 -9.78 -28.30 -35.75
C ALA A 13 -9.65 -27.54 -34.42
N LEU A 14 -10.20 -26.33 -34.34
CA LEU A 14 -10.23 -25.54 -33.10
C LEU A 14 -10.97 -26.28 -31.98
N ALA A 15 -12.13 -26.87 -32.28
CA ALA A 15 -12.90 -27.61 -31.27
C ALA A 15 -12.13 -28.82 -30.74
N ILE A 16 -11.40 -29.54 -31.59
CA ILE A 16 -10.55 -30.67 -31.19
C ILE A 16 -9.38 -30.19 -30.33
N GLU A 17 -8.76 -29.07 -30.68
CA GLU A 17 -7.67 -28.47 -29.90
C GLU A 17 -8.15 -28.06 -28.50
N LEU A 18 -9.30 -27.38 -28.43
CA LEU A 18 -9.90 -27.00 -27.14
C LEU A 18 -10.30 -28.22 -26.31
N GLN A 19 -10.87 -29.26 -26.93
CA GLN A 19 -11.17 -30.52 -26.22
C GLN A 19 -9.91 -31.19 -25.68
N LYS A 20 -8.82 -31.15 -26.44
CA LYS A 20 -7.52 -31.66 -25.98
C LYS A 20 -7.01 -30.86 -24.78
N GLU A 21 -7.08 -29.53 -24.84
CA GLU A 21 -6.67 -28.67 -23.73
C GLU A 21 -7.50 -28.93 -22.47
N VAL A 22 -8.84 -29.03 -22.59
CA VAL A 22 -9.72 -29.36 -21.46
C VAL A 22 -9.30 -30.68 -20.82
N ARG A 23 -9.09 -31.73 -21.62
CA ARG A 23 -8.67 -33.04 -21.11
C ARG A 23 -7.31 -32.96 -20.39
N GLU A 24 -6.32 -32.25 -20.96
CA GLU A 24 -5.01 -32.08 -20.32
C GLU A 24 -5.12 -31.37 -18.96
N LYS A 25 -6.00 -30.37 -18.86
CA LYS A 25 -6.24 -29.63 -17.60
C LYS A 25 -6.99 -30.49 -16.59
N GLU A 26 -7.97 -31.27 -17.02
CA GLU A 26 -8.69 -32.22 -16.16
C GLU A 26 -7.75 -33.29 -15.59
N ASP A 27 -6.89 -33.87 -16.43
CA ASP A 27 -5.88 -34.85 -16.00
C ASP A 27 -4.89 -34.23 -15.01
N PHE A 28 -4.48 -32.99 -15.25
CA PHE A 28 -3.62 -32.24 -14.32
C PHE A 28 -4.30 -32.03 -12.96
N ILE A 29 -5.56 -31.56 -12.95
CA ILE A 29 -6.34 -31.36 -11.72
C ILE A 29 -6.52 -32.68 -10.98
N PHE A 30 -6.87 -33.75 -11.69
CA PHE A 30 -7.02 -35.08 -11.11
C PHE A 30 -5.73 -35.55 -10.43
N SER A 31 -4.58 -35.34 -11.07
CA SER A 31 -3.27 -35.69 -10.49
C SER A 31 -2.97 -34.90 -9.22
N CYS A 32 -3.35 -33.61 -9.18
CA CYS A 32 -3.17 -32.76 -8.01
C CYS A 32 -4.09 -33.20 -6.87
N ASN A 33 -5.38 -33.43 -7.15
CA ASN A 33 -6.36 -33.89 -6.16
C ASN A 33 -5.96 -35.23 -5.55
N SER A 34 -5.52 -36.20 -6.37
CA SER A 34 -5.06 -37.49 -5.86
C SER A 34 -3.85 -37.38 -4.93
N ARG A 35 -2.95 -36.41 -5.16
CA ARG A 35 -1.82 -36.13 -4.25
C ARG A 35 -2.29 -35.50 -2.95
N ILE A 36 -3.21 -34.53 -3.03
CA ILE A 36 -3.80 -33.87 -1.86
C ILE A 36 -4.52 -34.88 -0.96
N GLU A 37 -5.33 -35.76 -1.54
CA GLU A 37 -6.03 -36.82 -0.80
C GLU A 37 -5.06 -37.78 -0.08
N LYS A 38 -3.89 -38.03 -0.68
CA LYS A 38 -2.83 -38.85 -0.09
C LYS A 38 -1.93 -38.08 0.87
N GLY A 39 -2.16 -36.79 1.09
CA GLY A 39 -1.31 -35.92 1.90
C GLY A 39 0.09 -35.70 1.33
N LEU A 40 0.29 -35.93 0.03
CA LEU A 40 1.56 -35.73 -0.66
C LEU A 40 1.69 -34.28 -1.15
N PRO A 41 2.92 -33.74 -1.19
CA PRO A 41 3.14 -32.40 -1.71
C PRO A 41 2.83 -32.31 -3.21
N LEU A 42 2.31 -31.14 -3.62
CA LEU A 42 2.13 -30.78 -5.02
C LEU A 42 3.48 -30.61 -5.73
N ASN A 43 3.44 -30.38 -7.04
CA ASN A 43 4.66 -30.08 -7.80
C ASN A 43 5.32 -28.78 -7.31
N LYS A 44 6.66 -28.75 -7.28
CA LYS A 44 7.47 -27.59 -6.88
C LYS A 44 7.20 -26.35 -7.74
N ASP A 45 6.79 -26.54 -8.99
CA ASP A 45 6.45 -25.43 -9.89
C ASP A 45 5.23 -24.66 -9.37
N ILE A 46 4.23 -25.39 -8.88
CA ILE A 46 2.99 -24.81 -8.32
C ILE A 46 3.31 -24.03 -7.05
N GLU A 47 4.17 -24.58 -6.19
CA GLU A 47 4.65 -23.90 -4.98
C GLU A 47 5.38 -22.59 -5.33
N ARG A 48 6.24 -22.61 -6.37
CA ARG A 48 6.94 -21.40 -6.83
C ARG A 48 5.98 -20.33 -7.34
N GLU A 49 4.98 -20.70 -8.14
CA GLU A 49 3.96 -19.73 -8.60
C GLU A 49 3.13 -19.20 -7.43
N TRP A 50 2.76 -20.06 -6.47
CA TRP A 50 2.04 -19.65 -5.28
C TRP A 50 2.81 -18.63 -4.43
N LEU A 51 4.12 -18.84 -4.25
CA LEU A 51 4.98 -17.89 -3.55
C LEU A 51 5.09 -16.54 -4.26
N LYS A 52 4.95 -16.49 -5.58
CA LYS A 52 4.87 -15.21 -6.32
C LYS A 52 3.55 -14.50 -6.03
N VAL A 53 2.43 -15.22 -6.07
CA VAL A 53 1.11 -14.67 -5.76
C VAL A 53 1.10 -14.06 -4.35
N LEU A 54 1.59 -14.78 -3.35
CA LEU A 54 1.67 -14.26 -1.97
C LEU A 54 2.52 -12.99 -1.87
N ARG A 55 3.64 -12.92 -2.60
CA ARG A 55 4.48 -11.72 -2.65
C ARG A 55 3.74 -10.55 -3.30
N ASP A 56 3.05 -10.80 -4.39
CA ASP A 56 2.32 -9.76 -5.12
C ASP A 56 1.14 -9.23 -4.30
N GLU A 57 0.45 -10.11 -3.56
CA GLU A 57 -0.59 -9.75 -2.61
C GLU A 57 -0.05 -8.88 -1.46
N GLU A 58 1.10 -9.25 -0.88
CA GLU A 58 1.76 -8.45 0.17
C GLU A 58 2.16 -7.07 -0.36
N MET A 59 2.76 -7.02 -1.55
CA MET A 59 3.12 -5.77 -2.22
C MET A 59 1.89 -4.89 -2.49
N TYR A 60 0.79 -5.49 -2.95
CA TYR A 60 -0.45 -4.76 -3.19
C TYR A 60 -1.06 -4.23 -1.89
N ALA A 61 -1.06 -5.03 -0.83
CA ALA A 61 -1.53 -4.62 0.49
C ALA A 61 -0.73 -3.43 1.04
N LEU A 62 0.61 -3.48 0.91
CA LEU A 62 1.48 -2.37 1.31
C LEU A 62 1.21 -1.10 0.48
N ALA A 63 1.05 -1.24 -0.84
CA ALA A 63 0.72 -0.10 -1.71
C ALA A 63 -0.63 0.54 -1.37
N ILE A 64 -1.65 -0.26 -1.02
CA ILE A 64 -2.94 0.26 -0.54
C ILE A 64 -2.77 0.97 0.80
N ALA A 65 -2.02 0.39 1.73
CA ALA A 65 -1.78 0.98 3.04
C ALA A 65 -1.04 2.32 2.91
N GLU A 66 -0.03 2.40 2.04
CA GLU A 66 0.69 3.64 1.76
C GLU A 66 -0.23 4.70 1.14
N LYS A 67 -0.99 4.34 0.10
CA LYS A 67 -1.94 5.23 -0.55
C LYS A 67 -3.02 5.74 0.40
N SER A 68 -3.54 4.90 1.29
CA SER A 68 -4.53 5.31 2.28
C SER A 68 -3.92 6.27 3.32
N ARG A 69 -2.67 6.04 3.74
CA ARG A 69 -1.94 6.96 4.61
C ARG A 69 -1.68 8.31 3.92
N GLU A 70 -1.27 8.29 2.67
CA GLU A 70 -1.10 9.50 1.86
C GLU A 70 -2.41 10.28 1.76
N PHE A 71 -3.52 9.59 1.48
CA PHE A 71 -4.84 10.21 1.41
C PHE A 71 -5.22 10.92 2.72
N LEU A 72 -5.07 10.25 3.87
CA LEU A 72 -5.32 10.84 5.18
C LEU A 72 -4.44 12.07 5.46
N VAL A 73 -3.16 12.02 5.05
CA VAL A 73 -2.25 13.16 5.20
C VAL A 73 -2.63 14.31 4.26
N THR A 74 -3.04 14.02 3.02
CA THR A 74 -3.49 15.06 2.07
C THR A 74 -4.77 15.74 2.50
N ASP A 75 -5.72 14.99 3.07
CA ASP A 75 -6.98 15.52 3.58
C ASP A 75 -6.73 16.48 4.75
N ASN A 76 -5.86 16.10 5.70
CA ASN A 76 -5.41 16.98 6.78
C ASN A 76 -4.61 18.22 6.31
N ARG A 77 -4.07 18.20 5.09
CA ARG A 77 -3.30 19.31 4.50
C ARG A 77 -4.17 20.25 3.67
N GLN A 78 -5.43 19.92 3.44
CA GLN A 78 -6.34 20.79 2.73
C GLN A 78 -6.91 21.84 3.68
N LEU A 79 -6.66 23.12 3.40
CA LEU A 79 -7.28 24.22 4.13
C LEU A 79 -8.78 24.31 3.81
N PRO A 80 -9.60 24.97 4.64
CA PRO A 80 -11.03 25.17 4.38
C PRO A 80 -11.36 25.88 3.05
N ASN A 81 -10.38 26.58 2.46
CA ASN A 81 -10.49 27.23 1.15
C ASN A 81 -10.16 26.29 -0.03
N GLY A 82 -9.88 25.01 0.23
CA GLY A 82 -9.55 24.00 -0.76
C GLY A 82 -8.08 23.97 -1.22
N VAL A 83 -7.22 24.86 -0.72
CA VAL A 83 -5.79 24.91 -1.07
C VAL A 83 -5.00 23.90 -0.23
N TYR A 84 -4.08 23.17 -0.84
CA TYR A 84 -3.17 22.26 -0.15
C TYR A 84 -1.94 22.98 0.39
N THR A 85 -1.55 22.71 1.64
CA THR A 85 -0.33 23.24 2.26
C THR A 85 0.58 22.13 2.79
N THR A 86 1.89 22.32 2.70
CA THR A 86 2.89 21.44 3.34
C THR A 86 3.32 21.95 4.72
N ALA A 87 2.85 23.13 5.14
CA ALA A 87 3.16 23.68 6.45
C ALA A 87 2.40 22.92 7.55
N GLU A 88 3.10 22.47 8.58
CA GLU A 88 2.48 21.88 9.76
C GLU A 88 1.66 22.94 10.52
N PRO A 89 0.45 22.60 11.00
CA PRO A 89 -0.35 23.52 11.80
C PRO A 89 0.38 23.84 13.10
N ARG A 90 0.27 25.10 13.54
CA ARG A 90 0.82 25.51 14.84
C ARG A 90 0.00 24.86 15.97
N PRO A 91 0.59 24.53 17.12
CA PRO A 91 -0.17 24.03 18.28
C PRO A 91 -1.27 24.99 18.78
N ASN A 92 -1.20 26.27 18.42
CA ASN A 92 -2.21 27.31 18.67
C ASN A 92 -2.87 27.81 17.39
N ALA A 93 -2.97 26.98 16.35
CA ALA A 93 -3.73 27.34 15.16
C ALA A 93 -5.17 27.69 15.58
N TYR A 94 -5.67 28.82 15.08
CA TYR A 94 -7.02 29.33 15.34
C TYR A 94 -8.10 28.53 14.59
N ILE A 95 -7.77 27.29 14.18
CA ILE A 95 -8.64 26.41 13.42
C ILE A 95 -9.28 25.49 14.47
N PRO A 96 -10.58 25.64 14.76
CA PRO A 96 -11.25 24.79 15.72
C PRO A 96 -11.27 23.34 15.23
N GLU A 97 -10.80 22.41 16.06
CA GLU A 97 -10.94 20.96 15.79
C GLU A 97 -12.37 20.48 16.06
N ALA A 98 -13.12 21.21 16.90
CA ALA A 98 -14.50 20.93 17.26
C ALA A 98 -15.39 22.14 16.96
N GLU A 99 -16.56 21.89 16.37
CA GLU A 99 -17.60 22.89 15.98
C GLU A 99 -17.93 23.91 17.09
N ALA A 100 -17.83 23.51 18.37
CA ALA A 100 -18.19 24.35 19.52
C ALA A 100 -17.07 25.28 20.03
N THR A 101 -15.86 25.22 19.47
CA THR A 101 -14.72 26.01 19.98
C THR A 101 -14.55 27.31 19.18
N LEU A 102 -14.58 28.45 19.86
CA LEU A 102 -14.33 29.74 19.22
C LEU A 102 -12.88 29.82 18.68
N PRO A 103 -12.65 30.42 17.50
CA PRO A 103 -11.32 30.58 16.90
C PRO A 103 -10.54 31.72 17.60
N LEU A 104 -10.31 31.57 18.91
CA LEU A 104 -9.62 32.55 19.74
C LEU A 104 -8.17 32.12 20.03
N PRO A 105 -7.24 33.08 20.18
CA PRO A 105 -5.87 32.77 20.55
C PRO A 105 -5.83 32.13 21.93
N LYS A 106 -5.26 30.93 22.02
CA LYS A 106 -4.92 30.35 23.32
C LYS A 106 -3.52 30.85 23.72
N PRO A 107 -3.38 31.69 24.76
CA PRO A 107 -2.07 32.10 25.22
C PRO A 107 -1.34 30.90 25.83
N TYR A 108 -0.08 30.70 25.48
CA TYR A 108 0.71 29.57 25.97
C TYR A 108 1.21 29.71 27.43
N GLY A 109 0.88 30.83 28.10
CA GLY A 109 1.38 31.11 29.44
C GLY A 109 2.91 31.18 29.51
N ALA A 110 3.49 30.84 30.66
CA ALA A 110 4.94 30.88 30.88
C ALA A 110 5.73 29.77 30.15
N LEU A 111 5.07 28.72 29.66
CA LEU A 111 5.68 27.54 29.06
C LEU A 111 5.25 27.39 27.61
N ALA A 112 5.72 28.31 26.76
CA ALA A 112 5.44 28.25 25.34
C ALA A 112 6.04 27.00 24.69
N PRO A 113 5.27 26.23 23.90
CA PRO A 113 5.83 25.16 23.10
C PRO A 113 6.76 25.78 22.07
N PHE A 114 8.01 25.34 22.10
CA PHE A 114 9.02 25.68 21.11
C PHE A 114 9.22 24.46 20.21
N LYS A 115 9.31 24.66 18.90
CA LYS A 115 9.71 23.61 17.97
C LYS A 115 11.24 23.52 17.99
N PRO A 116 11.83 22.41 18.47
CA PRO A 116 13.27 22.24 18.44
C PRO A 116 13.79 22.37 17.02
N SER A 117 14.86 23.13 16.84
CA SER A 117 15.57 23.20 15.57
C SER A 117 16.07 21.81 15.23
N GLU A 118 15.82 21.35 14.01
CA GLU A 118 16.36 20.09 13.53
C GLU A 118 17.89 20.10 13.64
N PRO A 119 18.51 18.97 14.02
CA PRO A 119 19.95 18.89 14.17
C PRO A 119 20.65 19.12 12.82
N GLY A 120 21.06 20.36 12.59
CA GLY A 120 21.73 20.76 11.36
C GLY A 120 23.17 20.26 11.30
N ALA A 121 23.71 20.12 10.09
CA ALA A 121 25.09 19.68 9.85
C ALA A 121 26.15 20.49 10.63
N ASN A 122 25.88 21.79 10.85
CA ASN A 122 26.76 22.71 11.58
C ASN A 122 26.72 22.55 13.11
N MET A 123 25.78 21.80 13.68
CA MET A 123 25.69 21.59 15.14
C MET A 123 26.87 20.79 15.70
N ARG A 124 27.64 20.10 14.84
CA ARG A 124 28.87 19.40 15.22
C ARG A 124 29.96 20.34 15.75
N HIS A 125 29.89 21.62 15.42
CA HIS A 125 30.86 22.64 15.86
C HIS A 125 30.41 23.45 17.09
N ILE A 126 29.18 23.23 17.58
CA ILE A 126 28.64 23.94 18.75
C ILE A 126 29.15 23.26 20.02
N ARG A 127 29.91 24.00 20.84
CA ARG A 127 30.34 23.53 22.16
C ARG A 127 29.19 23.65 23.16
N LYS A 128 28.86 22.56 23.84
CA LYS A 128 27.83 22.57 24.89
C LYS A 128 28.27 23.47 26.05
N PRO A 129 27.39 24.34 26.57
CA PRO A 129 27.73 25.15 27.74
C PRO A 129 27.95 24.24 28.95
N VAL A 130 28.94 24.60 29.78
CA VAL A 130 29.18 23.92 31.06
C VAL A 130 28.11 24.40 32.04
N THR A 131 27.24 23.50 32.47
CA THR A 131 26.24 23.79 33.51
C THR A 131 26.94 24.05 34.83
N LYS A 132 26.84 25.28 35.34
CA LYS A 132 27.30 25.60 36.70
C LYS A 132 26.35 24.94 37.72
N PRO A 133 26.86 24.44 38.87
CA PRO A 133 26.00 23.97 39.95
C PRO A 133 25.12 25.13 40.44
N ILE A 134 23.87 24.82 40.77
CA ILE A 134 22.91 25.77 41.33
C ILE A 134 23.26 25.94 42.82
N GLU A 135 23.43 27.18 43.28
CA GLU A 135 23.61 27.53 44.71
C GLU A 135 22.28 27.43 45.49
#